data_AF-A0A5J4IVL1-F1
#
_entry.id   AF-A0A5J4IVL1-F1
#
_cell.length_a   1.000
_cell.length_b   1.000
_cell.length_c   1.000
_cell.angle_alpha   90.00
_cell.angle_beta   90.00
_cell.angle_gamma   90.00
#
_symmetry.space_group_name_H-M   'P 1'
#
loop_
_entity.id
_entity.type
_entity.pdbx_description
1 polymer ?
#
loop_
_entity_poly.entity_id
_entity_poly.type
_entity_poly.pdbx_seq_one_letter_code
_entity_poly.pdbx_strand_id
1 'polypeptide(L)'
;MLINKETVMIKVSVMYPNSDNVKFDTDYYKNKHLPMVSQLVGDALKGIELDLGVASRVPGELAPYVAIAHLKFDSIESFKTSFRPHAQTFADDVKNYSNVQGELQISELIIL
;
A
#
# COMPACT_ATOMS: atom_id res chain seq x y z
N MET A 1 -18.91 1.70 -32.38
CA MET A 1 -19.01 2.70 -31.29
C MET A 1 -17.92 2.35 -30.30
N LEU A 2 -16.79 3.06 -30.37
CA LEU A 2 -15.66 2.84 -29.47
C LEU A 2 -16.04 3.49 -28.13
N ILE A 3 -16.45 2.68 -27.17
CA ILE A 3 -16.50 3.14 -25.78
C ILE A 3 -15.03 3.21 -25.36
N ASN A 4 -14.46 4.42 -25.34
CA ASN A 4 -13.29 4.68 -24.51
C ASN A 4 -13.77 4.49 -23.07
N LYS A 5 -13.75 3.23 -22.60
CA LYS A 5 -13.71 2.95 -21.18
C LYS A 5 -12.35 3.47 -20.77
N GLU A 6 -12.29 4.70 -20.24
CA GLU A 6 -11.24 5.00 -19.29
C GLU A 6 -11.29 3.85 -18.28
N THR A 7 -10.28 2.99 -18.32
CA THR A 7 -10.20 1.86 -17.41
C THR A 7 -10.12 2.46 -16.02
N VAL A 8 -11.23 2.34 -15.27
CA VAL A 8 -11.31 2.78 -13.88
C VAL A 8 -10.25 2.02 -13.10
N MET A 9 -9.09 2.64 -12.90
CA MET A 9 -7.99 2.08 -12.14
C MET A 9 -8.34 2.15 -10.65
N ILE A 10 -7.98 1.12 -9.90
CA ILE A 10 -8.08 1.16 -8.45
C ILE A 10 -6.72 1.44 -7.82
N LYS A 11 -6.74 2.10 -6.67
CA LYS A 11 -5.59 2.26 -5.77
C LYS A 11 -5.89 1.52 -4.48
N VAL A 12 -5.10 0.49 -4.18
CA VAL A 12 -5.12 -0.23 -2.90
C VAL A 12 -4.08 0.40 -1.99
N SER A 13 -4.54 1.03 -0.91
CA SER A 13 -3.69 1.70 0.08
C SER A 13 -3.56 0.83 1.32
N VAL A 14 -2.34 0.64 1.80
CA VAL A 14 -2.05 0.01 3.09
C VAL A 14 -1.44 1.07 4.00
N MET A 15 -2.18 1.46 5.04
CA MET A 15 -1.88 2.60 5.90
C MET A 15 -1.53 2.10 7.30
N TYR A 16 -0.34 2.42 7.82
CA TYR A 16 0.10 1.94 9.13
C TYR A 16 -0.14 3.01 10.20
N PRO A 17 -1.08 2.83 11.13
CA PRO A 17 -1.40 3.83 12.14
C PRO A 17 -0.18 4.21 12.96
N ASN A 18 0.01 5.50 13.19
CA ASN A 18 1.12 6.02 13.97
C ASN A 18 0.77 6.11 15.46
N SER A 19 1.77 6.01 16.31
CA SER A 19 1.69 6.25 17.75
C SER A 19 3.09 6.48 18.32
N ASP A 20 3.18 6.96 19.56
CA ASP A 20 4.48 7.15 20.23
C ASP A 20 5.30 5.86 20.36
N ASN A 21 4.66 4.69 20.29
CA ASN A 21 5.30 3.38 20.42
C ASN A 21 5.40 2.62 19.09
N VAL A 22 5.09 3.27 17.96
CA VAL A 22 5.20 2.62 16.66
C VAL A 22 6.66 2.28 16.37
N LYS A 23 6.90 1.09 15.86
CA LYS A 23 8.17 0.69 15.28
C LYS A 23 7.89 0.44 13.81
N PHE A 24 8.62 1.14 12.94
CA PHE A 24 8.52 0.96 11.50
C PHE A 24 9.92 1.07 10.89
N ASP A 25 10.46 -0.03 10.39
CA ASP A 25 11.72 -0.08 9.67
C ASP A 25 11.48 0.27 8.20
N THR A 26 11.65 1.55 7.89
CA THR A 26 11.49 2.07 6.53
C THR A 26 12.45 1.44 5.53
N ASP A 27 13.68 1.13 5.94
CA ASP A 27 14.68 0.57 5.04
C ASP A 27 14.35 -0.88 4.67
N TYR A 28 13.91 -1.69 5.64
CA TYR A 28 13.38 -3.02 5.35
C TYR A 28 12.13 -2.93 4.48
N TYR A 29 11.17 -2.07 4.84
CA TYR A 29 9.91 -1.96 4.11
C TYR A 29 10.15 -1.60 2.64
N LYS A 30 10.97 -0.57 2.39
CA LYS A 30 11.31 -0.09 1.04
C LYS A 30 12.15 -1.08 0.24
N ASN A 31 13.16 -1.71 0.85
CA ASN A 31 14.16 -2.48 0.11
C ASN A 31 13.94 -4.00 0.13
N LYS A 32 13.00 -4.50 0.94
CA LYS A 32 12.66 -5.94 1.04
C LYS A 32 11.18 -6.20 0.81
N HIS A 33 10.31 -5.57 1.61
CA HIS A 33 8.88 -5.86 1.57
C HIS A 33 8.23 -5.43 0.25
N LEU A 34 8.37 -4.15 -0.13
CA LEU A 34 7.76 -3.64 -1.37
C LEU A 34 8.29 -4.33 -2.64
N PRO A 35 9.60 -4.64 -2.77
CA PRO A 35 10.11 -5.46 -3.87
C PRO A 35 9.53 -6.89 -3.89
N MET A 36 9.41 -7.54 -2.72
CA MET A 36 8.78 -8.86 -2.62
C MET A 36 7.32 -8.82 -3.11
N VAL A 37 6.55 -7.80 -2.70
CA VAL A 37 5.17 -7.60 -3.15
C VAL A 37 5.14 -7.40 -4.67
N SER A 38 5.98 -6.51 -5.20
CA SER A 38 6.05 -6.26 -6.64
C SER A 38 6.40 -7.51 -7.44
N GLN A 39 7.33 -8.33 -6.95
CA GLN A 39 7.75 -9.56 -7.62
C GLN A 39 6.63 -10.62 -7.62
N LEU A 40 5.95 -10.81 -6.49
CA LEU A 40 4.91 -11.84 -6.36
C LEU A 40 3.61 -11.45 -7.08
N VAL A 41 3.26 -10.16 -7.07
CA VAL A 41 2.07 -9.66 -7.78
C VAL A 41 2.31 -9.58 -9.30
N GLY A 42 3.54 -9.30 -9.72
CA GLY A 42 3.92 -9.26 -11.14
C GLY A 42 3.21 -8.18 -11.94
N ASP A 43 2.93 -8.47 -13.22
CA ASP A 43 2.42 -7.51 -14.21
C ASP A 43 1.04 -6.92 -13.88
N ALA A 44 0.32 -7.48 -12.90
CA ALA A 44 -0.92 -6.91 -12.40
C ALA A 44 -0.70 -5.60 -11.64
N LEU A 45 0.48 -5.40 -11.03
CA LEU A 45 0.84 -4.17 -10.33
C LEU A 45 1.24 -3.08 -11.33
N LYS A 46 0.40 -2.06 -11.48
CA LYS A 46 0.61 -0.96 -12.45
C LYS A 46 1.45 0.19 -11.90
N GLY A 47 1.65 0.21 -10.59
CA GLY A 47 2.47 1.20 -9.93
C GLY A 47 2.47 1.00 -8.43
N ILE A 48 3.54 1.45 -7.80
CA ILE A 48 3.71 1.43 -6.35
C ILE A 48 4.27 2.76 -5.88
N GLU A 49 3.69 3.31 -4.83
CA GLU A 49 4.13 4.56 -4.17
C GLU A 49 4.30 4.29 -2.67
N LEU A 50 5.25 4.98 -2.04
CA LEU A 50 5.48 4.94 -0.60
C LEU A 50 5.50 6.38 -0.07
N ASP A 51 4.56 6.67 0.80
CA ASP A 51 4.49 7.92 1.54
C ASP A 51 4.92 7.67 2.99
N LEU A 52 5.80 8.51 3.52
CA LEU A 52 6.24 8.45 4.91
C LEU A 52 5.61 9.59 5.70
N GLY A 53 5.10 9.28 6.89
CA GLY A 53 4.46 10.26 7.75
C GLY A 53 5.46 11.31 8.24
N VAL A 54 5.20 12.59 7.91
CA VAL A 54 6.06 13.72 8.34
C VAL A 54 5.42 14.51 9.48
N ALA A 55 4.14 14.88 9.34
CA ALA A 55 3.43 15.69 10.33
C ALA A 55 1.91 15.55 10.22
N SER A 56 1.21 16.00 11.26
CA SER A 56 -0.23 16.29 11.28
C SER A 56 -0.48 17.78 10.90
N ARG A 57 -1.75 18.15 10.73
CA ARG A 57 -2.16 19.57 10.58
C ARG A 57 -1.93 20.38 11.87
N VAL A 58 -1.81 19.71 13.02
CA VAL A 58 -1.57 20.33 14.31
C VAL A 58 -0.05 20.35 14.55
N PRO A 59 0.56 21.53 14.78
CA PRO A 59 1.98 21.63 15.05
C PRO A 59 2.40 20.75 16.24
N GLY A 60 3.44 19.94 16.04
CA GLY A 60 3.99 19.06 17.07
C GLY A 60 3.32 17.70 17.22
N GLU A 61 2.19 17.44 16.54
CA GLU A 61 1.57 16.11 16.49
C GLU A 61 2.20 15.22 15.41
N LEU A 62 2.23 13.91 15.70
CA LEU A 62 2.62 12.89 14.73
C LEU A 62 1.67 12.86 13.53
N ALA A 63 2.18 12.48 12.36
CA ALA A 63 1.33 12.13 11.23
C ALA A 63 0.40 10.96 11.63
N PRO A 64 -0.88 10.93 11.19
CA PRO A 64 -1.81 9.85 11.54
C PRO A 64 -1.33 8.44 11.15
N TYR A 65 -0.54 8.35 10.08
CA TYR A 65 0.07 7.13 9.61
C TYR A 65 1.59 7.31 9.50
N VAL A 66 2.35 6.32 9.95
CA VAL A 66 3.82 6.34 9.89
C VAL A 66 4.31 6.06 8.46
N ALA A 67 3.57 5.22 7.73
CA ALA A 67 3.80 4.92 6.32
C ALA A 67 2.49 4.58 5.63
N ILE A 68 2.41 4.88 4.33
CA ILE A 68 1.32 4.46 3.45
C ILE A 68 1.93 3.91 2.16
N ALA A 69 1.61 2.68 1.80
CA ALA A 69 1.91 2.15 0.48
C ALA A 69 0.66 2.21 -0.40
N HIS A 70 0.81 2.64 -1.65
CA HIS A 70 -0.25 2.67 -2.64
C HIS A 70 0.09 1.75 -3.81
N LEU A 71 -0.77 0.77 -4.07
CA LEU A 71 -0.62 -0.20 -5.15
C LEU A 71 -1.73 0.02 -6.18
N LYS A 72 -1.37 0.20 -7.44
CA LYS A 72 -2.33 0.48 -8.53
C LYS A 72 -2.63 -0.79 -9.32
N PHE A 73 -3.91 -1.02 -9.63
CA PHE A 73 -4.39 -2.16 -10.41
C PHE A 73 -5.49 -1.73 -11.38
N ASP A 74 -5.63 -2.42 -12.51
CA ASP A 74 -6.68 -2.13 -13.49
C ASP A 74 -8.10 -2.37 -12.95
N SER A 75 -8.26 -3.24 -11.94
CA SER A 75 -9.56 -3.56 -11.34
C SER A 75 -9.42 -4.29 -9.99
N ILE A 76 -10.53 -4.37 -9.25
CA ILE A 76 -10.63 -5.20 -8.02
C ILE A 76 -10.36 -6.68 -8.31
N GLU A 77 -10.80 -7.18 -9.47
CA GLU A 77 -10.55 -8.56 -9.87
C GLU A 77 -9.07 -8.82 -10.13
N SER A 78 -8.39 -7.92 -10.82
CA SER A 78 -6.94 -7.98 -11.03
C SER A 78 -6.18 -8.00 -9.70
N PHE A 79 -6.55 -7.13 -8.75
CA PHE A 79 -6.01 -7.17 -7.39
C PHE A 79 -6.27 -8.50 -6.68
N LYS A 80 -7.54 -8.98 -6.65
CA LYS A 80 -7.89 -10.21 -5.94
C LYS A 80 -7.18 -11.44 -6.49
N THR A 81 -7.03 -11.53 -7.81
CA THR A 81 -6.43 -12.71 -8.46
C THR A 81 -4.91 -12.72 -8.34
N SER A 82 -4.26 -11.56 -8.39
CA SER A 82 -2.79 -11.45 -8.31
C SER A 82 -2.25 -11.34 -6.88
N PHE A 83 -2.96 -10.66 -5.98
CA PHE A 83 -2.46 -10.38 -4.62
C PHE A 83 -2.86 -11.47 -3.61
N ARG A 84 -4.11 -11.93 -3.65
CA ARG A 84 -4.66 -12.85 -2.63
C ARG A 84 -3.86 -14.15 -2.47
N PRO A 85 -3.33 -14.80 -3.54
CA PRO A 85 -2.51 -16.01 -3.38
C PRO A 85 -1.27 -15.82 -2.48
N HIS A 86 -0.82 -14.58 -2.32
CA HIS A 86 0.40 -14.22 -1.57
C HIS A 86 0.11 -13.46 -0.27
N ALA A 87 -1.17 -13.21 0.05
CA ALA A 87 -1.57 -12.36 1.18
C ALA A 87 -1.00 -12.83 2.53
N GLN A 88 -0.95 -14.15 2.77
CA GLN A 88 -0.37 -14.69 4.01
C GLN A 88 1.14 -14.41 4.10
N THR A 89 1.87 -14.57 3.00
CA THR A 89 3.30 -14.26 2.94
C THR A 89 3.57 -12.79 3.26
N PHE A 90 2.74 -11.88 2.74
CA PHE A 90 2.86 -10.45 3.06
C PHE A 90 2.52 -10.17 4.53
N ALA A 91 1.47 -10.79 5.07
CA ALA A 91 1.08 -10.63 6.47
C ALA A 91 2.14 -11.16 7.44
N ASP A 92 2.77 -12.30 7.13
CA ASP A 92 3.81 -12.91 7.96
C ASP A 92 5.10 -12.10 7.99
N ASP A 93 5.36 -11.31 6.95
CA ASP A 93 6.53 -10.44 6.83
C ASP A 93 6.39 -9.13 7.64
N VAL A 94 5.16 -8.74 8.06
CA VAL A 94 4.91 -7.50 8.82
C VAL A 94 5.80 -7.39 10.06
N LYS A 95 5.96 -8.49 10.80
CA LYS A 95 6.77 -8.53 12.03
C LYS A 95 8.25 -8.19 11.82
N ASN A 96 8.74 -8.24 10.58
CA ASN A 96 10.13 -7.95 10.26
C ASN A 96 10.41 -6.44 10.16
N TYR A 97 9.38 -5.61 9.96
CA TYR A 97 9.54 -4.15 9.86
C TYR A 97 8.59 -3.36 10.75
N SER A 98 7.50 -3.94 11.26
CA SER A 98 6.49 -3.18 12.01
C SER A 98 5.93 -3.93 13.20
N ASN A 99 5.57 -3.20 14.26
CA ASN A 99 4.77 -3.72 15.38
C ASN A 99 3.26 -3.41 15.26
N VAL A 100 2.85 -2.69 14.20
CA VAL A 100 1.45 -2.38 13.91
C VAL A 100 1.00 -3.01 12.59
N GLN A 101 -0.27 -3.37 12.54
CA GLN A 101 -0.91 -3.87 11.32
C GLN A 101 -1.35 -2.69 10.44
N GLY A 102 -1.28 -2.89 9.12
CA GLY A 102 -1.76 -1.90 8.16
C GLY A 102 -3.28 -2.01 7.97
N GLU A 103 -3.93 -0.86 7.83
CA GLU A 103 -5.32 -0.74 7.40
C GLU A 103 -5.38 -0.71 5.89
N LEU A 104 -6.27 -1.52 5.29
CA LEU A 104 -6.40 -1.62 3.84
C LEU A 104 -7.62 -0.84 3.34
N GLN A 105 -7.40 0.05 2.37
CA GLN A 105 -8.45 0.76 1.65
C GLN A 105 -8.33 0.50 0.15
N ILE A 106 -9.45 0.21 -0.51
CA ILE A 106 -9.52 0.13 -1.97
C ILE A 106 -10.29 1.35 -2.47
N SER A 107 -9.65 2.15 -3.31
CA SER A 107 -10.22 3.39 -3.84
C SER A 107 -10.31 3.34 -5.36
N GLU A 108 -11.35 3.96 -5.90
CA GLU A 108 -11.36 4.38 -7.29
C GLU A 108 -10.36 5.53 -7.48
N LEU A 109 -9.49 5.43 -8.49
CA LEU A 109 -8.54 6.48 -8.80
C LEU A 109 -9.16 7.48 -9.77
N ILE A 110 -9.53 8.65 -9.25
CA ILE A 110 -9.97 9.79 -10.07
C ILE A 110 -8.75 10.65 -10.43
N ILE A 111 -8.45 10.76 -11.72
CA ILE A 111 -7.41 11.65 -12.24
C ILE A 111 -8.10 12.94 -12.70
N LEU A 112 -7.60 14.10 -12.26
CA LEU A 112 -8.15 15.43 -12.56
C LEU A 112 -7.27 16.20 -13.55
#